data_AF-A0A7K8KB38-F1
#
_entry.id   AF-A0A7K8KB38-F1
#
_cell.length_a   1.000
_cell.length_b   1.000
_cell.length_c   1.000
_cell.angle_alpha   90.00
_cell.angle_beta   90.00
_cell.angle_gamma   90.00
#
_symmetry.space_group_name_H-M   'P 1'
#
loop_
_entity.id
_entity.type
_entity.pdbx_description
1 polymer ?
#
loop_
_entity_poly.entity_id
_entity_poly.type
_entity_poly.pdbx_seq_one_letter_code
_entity_poly.pdbx_strand_id
1 'polypeptide(L)'
;EVDKYLRHNDFLNLRKKEILYKKWLEDVSDPLLQRIEDKMGSQSSEEIQKRKEEQHSLYLNYRNKKGYVALEDYDPSEYDPLFLNTRTDCWKVSIPTFHDPLLRDVQRKFVETSIIKQCETGRPLSTRELNELSKAKLPLLPLSRQRMDAIEWLKVPYDYIASEVHQMTR
;
A
#
# COMPACT_ATOMS: atom_id res chain seq x y z
N GLU A 1 26.71 -38.30 -6.53
CA GLU A 1 27.34 -37.04 -6.96
C GLU A 1 26.34 -35.88 -7.04
N VAL A 2 25.22 -36.07 -7.74
CA VAL A 2 24.08 -35.11 -7.83
C VAL A 2 23.62 -34.60 -6.45
N ASP A 3 23.47 -35.50 -5.49
CA ASP A 3 22.96 -35.18 -4.17
C ASP A 3 23.87 -34.22 -3.37
N LYS A 4 25.19 -34.31 -3.57
CA LYS A 4 26.17 -33.39 -2.99
C LYS A 4 26.08 -32.00 -3.63
N TYR A 5 25.85 -31.96 -4.95
CA TYR A 5 25.65 -30.72 -5.69
C TYR A 5 24.37 -29.99 -5.26
N LEU A 6 23.27 -30.73 -5.11
CA LEU A 6 22.00 -30.16 -4.65
C LEU A 6 22.16 -29.51 -3.27
N ARG A 7 22.76 -30.22 -2.31
CA ARG A 7 23.02 -29.65 -0.97
C ARG A 7 23.91 -28.41 -1.00
N HIS A 8 24.92 -28.39 -1.88
CA HIS A 8 25.79 -27.22 -2.03
C HIS A 8 25.03 -26.02 -2.63
N ASN A 9 24.19 -26.25 -3.64
CA ASN A 9 23.34 -25.21 -4.23
C ASN A 9 22.35 -24.66 -3.20
N ASP A 10 21.71 -25.52 -2.41
CA ASP A 10 20.81 -25.11 -1.33
C ASP A 10 21.51 -24.21 -0.31
N PHE A 11 22.74 -24.58 0.09
CA PHE A 11 23.57 -23.76 0.96
C PHE A 11 23.87 -22.38 0.36
N LEU A 12 24.26 -22.32 -0.93
CA LEU A 12 24.52 -21.06 -1.62
C LEU A 12 23.26 -20.19 -1.72
N ASN A 13 22.11 -20.80 -1.99
CA ASN A 13 20.82 -20.11 -2.05
C ASN A 13 20.42 -19.54 -0.68
N LEU A 14 20.62 -20.30 0.40
CA LEU A 14 20.40 -19.81 1.76
C LEU A 14 21.31 -18.62 2.08
N ARG A 15 22.60 -18.72 1.73
CA ARG A 15 23.55 -17.61 1.93
C ARG A 15 23.15 -16.36 1.14
N LYS A 16 22.70 -16.51 -0.11
CA LYS A 16 22.20 -15.41 -0.93
C LYS A 16 20.98 -14.74 -0.29
N LYS A 17 20.02 -15.53 0.21
CA LYS A 17 18.83 -15.02 0.91
C LYS A 17 19.19 -14.24 2.16
N GLU A 18 20.12 -14.76 2.96
CA GLU A 18 20.60 -14.07 4.18
C GLU A 18 21.22 -12.70 3.84
N ILE A 19 22.06 -12.63 2.82
CA ILE A 19 22.68 -11.37 2.37
C ILE A 19 21.62 -10.39 1.86
N LEU A 20 20.64 -10.87 1.08
CA LEU A 20 19.55 -10.04 0.59
C LEU A 20 18.70 -9.50 1.73
N TYR A 21 18.40 -10.33 2.73
CA TYR A 21 17.65 -9.93 3.90
C TYR A 21 18.38 -8.84 4.69
N LYS A 22 19.69 -9.02 4.94
CA LYS A 22 20.52 -8.00 5.61
C LYS A 22 20.49 -6.66 4.88
N LYS A 23 20.68 -6.68 3.55
CA LYS A 23 20.58 -5.46 2.73
C LYS A 23 19.20 -4.83 2.79
N TRP A 24 18.14 -5.63 2.76
CA TRP A 24 16.78 -5.10 2.85
C TRP A 24 16.51 -4.47 4.21
N LEU A 25 17.05 -5.03 5.30
CA LEU A 25 16.92 -4.42 6.61
C LEU A 25 17.56 -3.04 6.64
N GLU A 26 18.82 -2.96 6.22
CA GLU A 26 19.60 -1.71 6.20
C GLU A 26 19.01 -0.67 5.25
N ASP A 27 18.65 -1.06 4.03
CA ASP A 27 18.22 -0.14 2.97
C ASP A 27 16.73 0.26 3.09
N VAL A 28 15.90 -0.55 3.77
CA VAL A 28 14.44 -0.39 3.79
C VAL A 28 13.87 -0.36 5.21
N SER A 29 14.06 -1.40 6.04
CA SER A 29 13.36 -1.47 7.32
C SER A 29 13.84 -0.46 8.35
N ASP A 30 15.16 -0.34 8.50
CA ASP A 30 15.78 0.52 9.51
C ASP A 30 15.45 1.99 9.26
N PRO A 31 15.61 2.54 8.04
CA PRO A 31 15.21 3.92 7.77
C PRO A 31 13.70 4.12 7.88
N LEU A 32 12.87 3.12 7.58
CA LEU A 32 11.42 3.19 7.81
C LEU A 32 11.08 3.32 9.29
N LEU A 33 11.63 2.43 10.12
CA LEU A 33 11.39 2.41 11.56
C LEU A 33 11.89 3.69 12.21
N GLN A 34 13.11 4.11 11.89
CA GLN A 34 13.68 5.35 12.40
C GLN A 34 12.80 6.55 12.09
N ARG A 35 12.26 6.65 10.87
CA ARG A 35 11.35 7.75 10.49
C ARG A 35 10.03 7.73 11.26
N ILE A 36 9.50 6.55 11.56
CA ILE A 36 8.29 6.39 12.37
C ILE A 36 8.58 6.84 13.81
N GLU A 37 9.71 6.40 14.37
CA GLU A 37 10.15 6.78 15.72
C GLU A 37 10.42 8.29 15.82
N ASP A 38 11.14 8.86 14.86
CA ASP A 38 11.40 10.30 14.76
C ASP A 38 10.08 11.08 14.70
N LYS A 39 9.11 10.62 13.89
CA LYS A 39 7.81 11.29 13.79
C LYS A 39 7.04 11.19 15.10
N MET A 40 7.03 10.01 15.72
CA MET A 40 6.36 9.79 17.00
C MET A 40 6.99 10.64 18.12
N GLY A 41 8.32 10.74 18.14
CA GLY A 41 9.07 11.54 19.11
C GLY A 41 9.04 13.05 18.84
N SER A 42 8.83 13.49 17.59
CA SER A 42 8.74 14.91 17.23
C SER A 42 7.47 15.60 17.73
N GLN A 43 6.44 14.83 18.09
CA GLN A 43 5.21 15.41 18.60
C GLN A 43 5.42 15.96 20.00
N SER A 44 5.16 17.24 20.18
CA SER A 44 5.18 17.85 21.50
C SER A 44 4.09 17.24 22.38
N SER A 45 4.45 16.92 23.63
CA SER A 45 3.48 16.50 24.65
C SER A 45 2.33 17.51 24.79
N GLU A 46 2.63 18.80 24.66
CA GLU A 46 1.63 19.88 24.72
C GLU A 46 0.65 19.81 23.55
N GLU A 47 1.13 19.48 22.34
CA GLU A 47 0.28 19.33 21.17
C GLU A 47 -0.60 18.07 21.24
N ILE A 48 -0.09 16.99 21.83
CA ILE A 48 -0.89 15.79 22.14
C ILE A 48 -1.97 16.15 23.17
N GLN A 49 -1.61 16.87 24.23
CA GLN A 49 -2.51 17.25 25.31
C GLN A 49 -3.63 18.17 24.81
N LYS A 50 -3.28 19.22 24.06
CA LYS A 50 -4.25 20.14 23.46
C LYS A 50 -5.26 19.42 22.56
N ARG A 51 -4.82 18.44 21.77
CA ARG A 51 -5.72 17.62 20.94
C ARG A 51 -6.71 16.81 21.79
N LYS A 52 -6.24 16.19 22.87
CA LYS A 52 -7.11 15.45 23.81
C LYS A 52 -8.13 16.37 24.48
N GLU A 53 -7.70 17.57 24.87
CA GLU A 53 -8.56 18.59 25.48
C GLU A 53 -9.61 19.10 24.49
N GLU A 54 -9.24 19.38 23.24
CA GLU A 54 -10.17 19.74 22.16
C GLU A 54 -11.24 18.64 21.99
N GLN A 55 -10.83 17.37 21.88
CA GLN A 55 -11.76 16.25 21.78
C GLN A 55 -12.69 16.11 22.98
N HIS A 56 -12.14 16.25 24.19
CA HIS A 56 -12.92 16.17 25.42
C HIS A 56 -13.93 17.32 25.51
N SER A 57 -13.55 18.53 25.10
CA SER A 57 -14.44 19.69 25.07
C SER A 57 -15.60 19.50 24.09
N LEU A 58 -15.34 18.95 22.90
CA LEU A 58 -16.37 18.61 21.91
C LEU A 58 -17.37 17.59 22.47
N TYR A 59 -16.87 16.55 23.13
CA TYR A 59 -17.71 15.55 23.78
C TYR A 59 -18.59 16.16 24.88
N LEU A 60 -18.01 16.97 25.77
CA LEU A 60 -18.77 17.63 26.83
C LEU A 60 -19.84 18.57 26.25
N ASN A 61 -19.52 19.33 25.21
CA ASN A 61 -20.48 20.21 24.54
C ASN A 61 -21.64 19.41 23.94
N TYR A 62 -21.36 18.29 23.27
CA TYR A 62 -22.37 17.39 22.73
C TYR A 62 -23.27 16.82 23.84
N ARG A 63 -22.68 16.27 24.89
CA ARG A 63 -23.39 15.71 26.04
C ARG A 63 -24.24 16.76 26.76
N ASN A 64 -23.71 17.96 26.98
CA ASN A 64 -24.45 19.04 27.65
C ASN A 64 -25.61 19.56 26.80
N LYS A 65 -25.48 19.55 25.47
CA LYS A 65 -26.54 19.98 24.55
C LYS A 65 -27.66 18.95 24.39
N LYS A 66 -27.32 17.67 24.23
CA LYS A 66 -28.29 16.60 23.93
C LYS A 66 -28.78 15.85 25.18
N GLY A 67 -28.03 15.91 26.28
CA GLY A 67 -28.31 15.17 27.51
C GLY A 67 -27.75 13.75 27.47
N TYR A 68 -28.50 12.79 28.02
CA TYR A 68 -28.14 11.38 27.92
C TYR A 68 -28.55 10.85 26.55
N VAL A 69 -27.59 10.32 25.79
CA VAL A 69 -27.81 9.82 24.43
C VAL A 69 -27.50 8.33 24.43
N ALA A 70 -28.51 7.51 24.13
CA ALA A 70 -28.31 6.10 23.84
C ALA A 70 -27.63 5.94 22.48
N LEU A 71 -26.93 4.82 22.27
CA LEU A 71 -26.21 4.58 21.02
C LEU A 71 -27.15 4.55 19.80
N GLU A 72 -28.42 4.20 19.98
CA GLU A 72 -29.43 4.17 18.92
C GLU A 72 -29.80 5.57 18.39
N ASP A 73 -29.65 6.61 19.22
CA ASP A 73 -29.99 8.00 18.88
C ASP A 73 -28.75 8.81 18.45
N TYR A 74 -27.64 8.12 18.20
CA TYR A 74 -26.36 8.71 17.85
C TYR A 74 -26.31 9.09 16.36
N ASP A 75 -26.07 10.37 16.09
CA ASP A 75 -25.83 10.87 14.74
C ASP A 75 -24.36 11.32 14.61
N PRO A 76 -23.55 10.66 13.73
CA PRO A 76 -22.17 11.08 13.44
C PRO A 76 -22.04 12.52 12.94
N SER A 77 -23.10 13.08 12.36
CA SER A 77 -23.13 14.46 11.88
C SER A 77 -23.12 15.48 13.03
N GLU A 78 -23.61 15.09 14.22
CA GLU A 78 -23.65 15.95 15.40
C GLU A 78 -22.35 15.91 16.20
N TYR A 79 -21.78 14.72 16.37
CA TYR A 79 -20.51 14.51 17.06
C TYR A 79 -19.85 13.24 16.54
N ASP A 80 -18.62 13.32 16.05
CA ASP A 80 -17.84 12.16 15.65
C ASP A 80 -16.77 11.83 16.72
N PRO A 81 -16.87 10.71 17.46
CA PRO A 81 -15.84 10.28 18.41
C PRO A 81 -14.54 9.89 17.69
N LEU A 82 -14.58 9.59 16.38
CA LEU A 82 -13.43 9.25 15.56
C LEU A 82 -12.85 10.45 14.80
N PHE A 83 -13.18 11.68 15.23
CA PHE A 83 -12.71 12.94 14.65
C PHE A 83 -11.18 13.06 14.48
N LEU A 84 -10.38 12.20 15.13
CA LEU A 84 -8.94 12.04 14.87
C LEU A 84 -8.60 11.86 13.39
N ASN A 85 -9.54 11.34 12.59
CA ASN A 85 -9.36 11.15 11.16
C ASN A 85 -9.32 12.47 10.35
N THR A 86 -9.69 13.61 10.96
CA THR A 86 -9.65 14.93 10.28
C THR A 86 -8.27 15.58 10.32
N ARG A 87 -7.36 15.17 11.22
CA ARG A 87 -5.97 15.65 11.30
C ARG A 87 -4.97 14.52 11.12
N THR A 88 -5.10 13.74 10.04
CA THR A 88 -4.14 12.69 9.67
C THR A 88 -2.73 13.22 9.40
N ASP A 89 -2.58 14.51 9.11
CA ASP A 89 -1.29 15.13 8.77
C ASP A 89 -0.27 15.06 9.91
N CYS A 90 -0.71 15.04 11.17
CA CYS A 90 0.19 14.91 12.31
C CYS A 90 0.89 13.55 12.39
N TRP A 91 0.37 12.53 11.68
CA TRP A 91 0.95 11.19 11.59
C TRP A 91 1.55 10.88 10.22
N LYS A 92 1.37 11.78 9.25
CA LYS A 92 1.89 11.61 7.90
C LYS A 92 3.40 11.80 7.90
N VAL A 93 4.10 10.78 7.40
CA VAL A 93 5.55 10.79 7.19
C VAL A 93 5.81 10.83 5.69
N SER A 94 6.57 11.81 5.22
CA SER A 94 7.12 11.78 3.88
C SER A 94 8.38 10.94 3.88
N ILE A 95 8.44 9.97 2.96
CA ILE A 95 9.53 9.02 2.90
C ILE A 95 10.16 9.11 1.52
N PRO A 96 11.50 9.27 1.41
CA PRO A 96 12.17 9.26 0.12
C PRO A 96 12.02 7.88 -0.55
N THR A 97 12.26 7.83 -1.85
CA THR A 97 12.21 6.58 -2.61
C THR A 97 13.21 5.58 -2.05
N PHE A 98 12.72 4.45 -1.56
CA PHE A 98 13.57 3.35 -1.10
C PHE A 98 14.20 2.59 -2.26
N HIS A 99 15.44 2.17 -2.07
CA HIS A 99 16.14 1.27 -2.97
C HIS A 99 15.91 -0.18 -2.55
N ASP A 100 14.68 -0.68 -2.76
CA ASP A 100 14.35 -2.06 -2.40
C ASP A 100 15.22 -3.05 -3.20
N PRO A 101 16.07 -3.86 -2.53
CA PRO A 101 16.91 -4.86 -3.18
C PRO A 101 16.12 -5.88 -4.02
N LEU A 102 14.88 -6.18 -3.63
CA LEU A 102 14.02 -7.15 -4.31
C LEU A 102 13.45 -6.60 -5.63
N LEU A 103 13.30 -5.28 -5.71
CA LEU A 103 12.75 -4.61 -6.88
C LEU A 103 13.81 -4.12 -7.86
N ARG A 104 15.11 -4.23 -7.53
CA ARG A 104 16.22 -3.75 -8.38
C ARG A 104 16.14 -4.27 -9.80
N ASP A 105 15.90 -5.57 -9.98
CA ASP A 105 15.84 -6.15 -11.33
C ASP A 105 14.60 -5.69 -12.10
N VAL A 106 13.48 -5.51 -11.41
CA VAL A 106 12.24 -4.98 -12.00
C VAL A 106 12.45 -3.53 -12.43
N GLN A 107 13.05 -2.70 -11.57
CA GLN A 107 13.37 -1.31 -11.86
C GLN A 107 14.36 -1.18 -13.03
N ARG A 108 15.40 -2.02 -13.07
CA ARG A 108 16.36 -2.04 -14.19
C ARG A 108 15.66 -2.35 -15.50
N LYS A 109 14.88 -3.44 -15.56
CA LYS A 109 14.10 -3.80 -16.75
C LYS A 109 13.12 -2.69 -17.16
N PHE A 110 12.53 -2.03 -16.18
CA PHE A 110 11.64 -0.90 -16.43
C PHE A 110 12.38 0.28 -17.07
N VAL A 111 13.57 0.65 -16.57
CA VAL A 111 14.41 1.69 -17.17
C VAL A 111 14.86 1.30 -18.58
N GLU A 112 15.31 0.06 -18.78
CA GLU A 112 15.71 -0.44 -20.10
C GLU A 112 14.55 -0.36 -21.11
N THR A 113 13.36 -0.85 -20.72
CA THR A 113 12.16 -0.79 -21.59
C THR A 113 11.69 0.63 -21.86
N SER A 114 11.80 1.52 -20.86
CA SER A 114 11.55 2.96 -21.00
C SER A 114 12.45 3.58 -22.07
N ILE A 115 13.76 3.33 -21.99
CA ILE A 115 14.74 3.86 -22.93
C ILE A 115 14.47 3.34 -24.35
N ILE A 116 14.22 2.04 -24.51
CA ILE A 116 13.89 1.44 -25.81
C ILE A 116 12.66 2.12 -26.42
N LYS A 117 11.59 2.29 -25.64
CA LYS A 117 10.35 2.94 -26.11
C LYS A 117 10.55 4.40 -26.46
N GLN A 118 11.40 5.11 -25.72
CA GLN A 118 11.76 6.49 -26.04
C GLN A 118 12.53 6.58 -27.36
N CYS A 119 13.46 5.65 -27.62
CA CYS A 119 14.18 5.58 -28.90
C CYS A 119 13.24 5.26 -30.07
N GLU A 120 12.23 4.39 -29.86
CA GLU A 120 11.24 4.05 -30.88
C GLU A 120 10.28 5.22 -31.20
N THR A 121 9.81 5.92 -30.18
CA THR A 121 8.75 6.94 -30.31
C THR A 121 9.27 8.38 -30.43
N GLY A 122 10.54 8.62 -30.11
CA GLY A 122 11.15 9.96 -30.13
C GLY A 122 10.67 10.89 -29.00
N ARG A 123 9.85 10.41 -28.06
CA ARG A 123 9.32 11.19 -26.92
C ARG A 123 9.64 10.48 -25.60
N PRO A 124 10.02 11.21 -24.54
CA PRO A 124 10.09 10.62 -23.20
C PRO A 124 8.70 10.17 -22.74
N LEU A 125 8.55 8.91 -22.35
CA LEU A 125 7.30 8.39 -21.79
C LEU A 125 7.30 8.48 -20.26
N SER A 126 6.14 8.82 -19.70
CA SER A 126 5.92 8.79 -18.25
C SER A 126 5.85 7.35 -17.74
N THR A 127 6.18 7.15 -16.46
CA THR A 127 6.08 5.83 -15.82
C THR A 127 4.66 5.26 -15.86
N ARG A 128 3.64 6.13 -15.82
CA ARG A 128 2.22 5.75 -15.95
C ARG A 128 1.91 5.22 -17.35
N GLU A 129 2.34 5.95 -18.38
CA GLU A 129 2.13 5.57 -19.80
C GLU A 129 2.82 4.22 -20.10
N LEU A 130 4.04 4.01 -19.61
CA LEU A 130 4.75 2.74 -19.77
C LEU A 130 4.06 1.57 -19.06
N ASN A 131 3.50 1.80 -17.87
CA ASN A 131 2.73 0.78 -17.16
C ASN A 131 1.42 0.43 -17.88
N GLU A 132 0.77 1.40 -18.53
CA GLU A 132 -0.41 1.13 -19.34
C GLU A 132 -0.04 0.31 -20.59
N LEU A 133 1.07 0.65 -21.26
CA LEU A 133 1.58 -0.12 -22.39
C LEU A 133 1.96 -1.55 -21.99
N SER A 134 2.57 -1.74 -20.83
CA SER A 134 2.94 -3.07 -20.34
C SER A 134 1.71 -3.90 -20.01
N LYS A 135 0.70 -3.32 -19.34
CA LYS A 135 -0.62 -3.95 -19.10
C LYS A 135 -1.34 -4.29 -20.41
N ALA A 136 -1.23 -3.44 -21.42
CA ALA A 136 -1.84 -3.66 -22.73
C ALA A 136 -1.20 -4.84 -23.50
N LYS A 137 0.09 -5.10 -23.27
CA LYS A 137 0.84 -6.20 -23.90
C LYS A 137 0.58 -7.57 -23.28
N LEU A 138 0.13 -7.63 -22.02
CA LEU A 138 -0.17 -8.90 -21.37
C LEU A 138 -1.37 -9.59 -22.03
N PRO A 139 -1.29 -10.91 -22.31
CA PRO A 139 -2.40 -11.65 -22.88
C PRO A 139 -3.58 -11.61 -21.92
N LEU A 140 -4.76 -11.31 -22.44
CA LEU A 140 -6.00 -11.39 -21.67
C LEU A 140 -6.26 -12.85 -21.32
N LEU A 141 -6.05 -13.20 -20.06
CA LEU A 141 -6.45 -14.50 -19.55
C LEU A 141 -7.99 -14.53 -19.53
N PRO A 142 -8.64 -15.63 -19.98
CA PRO A 142 -10.08 -15.75 -19.91
C PRO A 142 -10.55 -15.56 -18.45
N LEU A 143 -11.60 -14.75 -18.26
CA LEU A 143 -12.16 -14.35 -16.95
C LEU A 143 -11.24 -13.48 -16.06
N SER A 144 -10.10 -13.02 -16.56
CA SER A 144 -9.19 -12.20 -15.76
C SER A 144 -9.66 -10.76 -15.60
N ARG A 145 -9.52 -10.25 -14.38
CA ARG A 145 -9.83 -8.85 -14.03
C ARG A 145 -8.61 -7.94 -14.17
N GLN A 146 -7.62 -8.35 -14.96
CA GLN A 146 -6.31 -7.66 -15.04
C GLN A 146 -6.39 -6.22 -15.54
N ARG A 147 -7.47 -5.86 -16.25
CA ARG A 147 -7.71 -4.50 -16.77
C ARG A 147 -8.87 -3.78 -16.08
N MET A 148 -9.53 -4.40 -15.10
CA MET A 148 -10.62 -3.75 -14.39
C MET A 148 -10.08 -2.72 -13.41
N ASP A 149 -10.73 -1.57 -13.34
CA ASP A 149 -10.44 -0.58 -12.32
C ASP A 149 -10.91 -1.06 -10.93
N ALA A 150 -10.32 -0.53 -9.85
CA ALA A 150 -10.68 -0.91 -8.48
C ALA A 150 -12.17 -0.67 -8.20
N ILE A 151 -12.75 0.41 -8.74
CA ILE A 151 -14.17 0.74 -8.59
C ILE A 151 -15.05 -0.26 -9.35
N GLU A 152 -14.63 -0.66 -10.55
CA GLU A 152 -15.33 -1.69 -11.33
C GLU A 152 -15.26 -3.06 -10.66
N TRP A 153 -14.15 -3.36 -10.00
CA TRP A 153 -13.95 -4.60 -9.25
C TRP A 153 -14.95 -4.76 -8.11
N LEU A 154 -15.24 -3.67 -7.39
CA LEU A 154 -16.23 -3.62 -6.31
C LEU A 154 -17.67 -3.77 -6.79
N LYS A 155 -17.95 -3.42 -8.04
CA LYS A 155 -19.28 -3.56 -8.66
C LYS A 155 -19.57 -4.99 -9.13
N VAL A 156 -18.57 -5.89 -9.11
CA VAL A 156 -18.78 -7.25 -9.60
C VAL A 156 -19.62 -8.03 -8.60
N PRO A 157 -20.74 -8.64 -9.03
CA PRO A 157 -21.61 -9.42 -8.15
C PRO A 157 -20.86 -10.54 -7.43
N TYR A 158 -21.27 -10.82 -6.19
CA TYR A 158 -20.71 -11.90 -5.37
C TYR A 158 -20.81 -13.28 -6.05
N ASP A 159 -21.89 -13.49 -6.82
CA ASP A 159 -22.18 -14.77 -7.50
C ASP A 159 -21.32 -15.01 -8.77
N TYR A 160 -20.48 -14.06 -9.17
CA TYR A 160 -19.65 -14.13 -10.38
C TYR A 160 -18.48 -15.14 -10.28
N ILE A 161 -18.25 -15.77 -9.13
CA ILE A 161 -17.30 -16.89 -9.05
C ILE A 161 -17.78 -18.09 -9.89
N ALA A 162 -19.09 -18.19 -10.15
CA ALA A 162 -19.63 -19.07 -11.17
C ALA A 162 -19.49 -18.42 -12.56
N SER A 163 -18.34 -18.66 -13.20
CA SER A 163 -18.15 -18.50 -14.65
C SER A 163 -19.40 -18.92 -15.45
N GLU A 164 -19.70 -18.28 -16.59
CA GLU A 164 -20.74 -18.77 -17.53
C GLU A 164 -20.54 -20.26 -17.90
N VAL A 165 -19.30 -20.73 -17.87
CA VAL A 165 -18.93 -22.15 -18.04
C VAL A 165 -19.52 -23.05 -16.94
N HIS A 166 -19.63 -22.54 -15.70
CA HIS A 166 -20.28 -23.22 -14.57
C HIS A 166 -21.82 -23.10 -14.59
N GLN A 167 -22.38 -22.10 -15.26
CA GLN A 167 -23.84 -22.00 -15.42
C GLN A 167 -24.36 -22.96 -16.50
N MET A 168 -23.57 -23.21 -17.55
CA MET A 168 -23.89 -24.17 -18.63
C MET A 168 -23.86 -25.65 -18.19
N THR A 169 -23.46 -25.94 -16.94
CA THR A 169 -23.32 -27.29 -16.39
C THR A 169 -24.41 -27.67 -15.37
N ARG A 170 -25.48 -26.87 -15.27
CA ARG A 170 -26.69 -27.22 -14.50
C ARG A 170 -27.84 -27.62 -15.39
#